data_AF-A0A2S0QVS0-F1
#
_entry.id   AF-A0A2S0QVS0-F1
#
_cell.length_a   1.000
_cell.length_b   1.000
_cell.length_c   1.000
_cell.angle_alpha   90.00
_cell.angle_beta   90.00
_cell.angle_gamma   90.00
#
_symmetry.space_group_name_H-M   'P 1'
#
loop_
_entity.id
_entity.type
_entity.pdbx_description
1 polymer ?
#
loop_
_entity_poly.entity_id
_entity_poly.type
_entity_poly.pdbx_seq_one_letter_code
_entity_poly.pdbx_strand_id
1 'polypeptide(L)'
;MTVCAVKLPMGPVMVDLAGTTLTAAERIRLQHPLVGGVILFTRNFSDSEQLAALTADIRALRTPSLLIAVDHEGGRVQRFRSDGFTRLPAMRTLGALWEDDHLAALDAARDTGFVLAAELLAHGVDFSFAPVLDLDYGCSRAIGNRALHRDPAVTAALAQALVAGMMDAGMKSVGKHFPGHGHVEADSHVEVPVDERSFEAIWEEDIAPYRHRLGRQLGGVMPAHVIYPAADPHPAGFSRFWLQDILRGRIGFTGAIFSDDLNMAGAMVAGDILGRARAAHEAGCDMVLVCNRPDLADELLGRWAPAPKTAASQRLAALRGQPRHPDPFALELVPRYCHARQAVHALVARDLAAPMMAAGTSGDTPPAQV
;
A
#
# COMPACT_ATOMS: atom_id res chain seq x y z
N MET A 1 30.71 9.28 -17.91
CA MET A 1 30.97 7.85 -17.62
C MET A 1 29.63 7.16 -17.48
N THR A 2 29.28 6.25 -18.38
CA THR A 2 28.04 5.48 -18.30
C THR A 2 28.19 4.50 -17.13
N VAL A 3 27.56 4.78 -15.99
CA VAL A 3 27.55 3.86 -14.85
C VAL A 3 26.73 2.64 -15.30
N CYS A 4 27.39 1.49 -15.49
CA CYS A 4 26.69 0.25 -15.80
C CYS A 4 25.80 -0.15 -14.62
N ALA A 5 24.51 -0.31 -14.86
CA ALA A 5 23.57 -0.80 -13.87
C ALA A 5 23.99 -2.18 -13.33
N VAL A 6 23.97 -2.35 -12.01
CA VAL A 6 24.35 -3.62 -11.36
C VAL A 6 23.26 -4.67 -11.63
N LYS A 7 23.64 -5.91 -11.96
CA LYS A 7 22.68 -7.01 -12.16
C LYS A 7 22.42 -7.76 -10.86
N LEU A 8 21.20 -7.67 -10.33
CA LEU A 8 20.81 -8.25 -9.03
C LEU A 8 19.36 -8.74 -9.05
N PRO A 9 19.02 -9.90 -8.46
CA PRO A 9 17.64 -10.36 -8.32
C PRO A 9 16.84 -9.42 -7.40
N MET A 10 15.51 -9.42 -7.51
CA MET A 10 14.65 -8.61 -6.63
C MET A 10 14.84 -9.04 -5.17
N GLY A 11 15.36 -8.13 -4.35
CA GLY A 11 15.62 -8.37 -2.94
C GLY A 11 14.34 -8.29 -2.09
N PRO A 12 14.33 -8.90 -0.89
CA PRO A 12 13.15 -8.95 -0.02
C PRO A 12 12.97 -7.72 0.88
N VAL A 13 13.72 -6.62 0.68
CA VAL A 13 13.61 -5.40 1.50
C VAL A 13 13.12 -4.23 0.65
N MET A 14 12.11 -3.53 1.15
CA MET A 14 11.70 -2.21 0.70
C MET A 14 12.18 -1.16 1.71
N VAL A 15 12.87 -0.14 1.21
CA VAL A 15 13.37 1.00 2.00
C VAL A 15 12.74 2.29 1.49
N ASP A 16 13.04 3.42 2.13
CA ASP A 16 12.59 4.73 1.68
C ASP A 16 13.77 5.71 1.51
N LEU A 17 13.42 6.96 1.18
CA LEU A 17 14.36 8.03 0.88
C LEU A 17 14.17 9.24 1.80
N ALA A 18 15.23 9.99 2.02
CA ALA A 18 15.24 11.16 2.89
C ALA A 18 14.58 12.39 2.25
N GLY A 19 14.74 12.57 0.93
CA GLY A 19 14.25 13.78 0.24
C GLY A 19 13.92 13.57 -1.23
N THR A 20 13.97 14.65 -2.00
CA THR A 20 13.54 14.72 -3.42
C THR A 20 14.60 14.28 -4.42
N THR A 21 15.82 14.00 -3.98
CA THR A 21 16.92 13.51 -4.83
C THR A 21 17.72 12.44 -4.10
N LEU A 22 18.39 11.56 -4.86
CA LEU A 22 19.22 10.51 -4.28
C LEU A 22 20.57 11.05 -3.80
N THR A 23 20.84 10.87 -2.51
CA THR A 23 22.17 11.05 -1.92
C THR A 23 23.13 9.92 -2.32
N ALA A 24 24.44 10.14 -2.15
CA ALA A 24 25.43 9.10 -2.40
C ALA A 24 25.23 7.84 -1.53
N ALA A 25 24.85 8.02 -0.26
CA ALA A 25 24.57 6.92 0.66
C ALA A 25 23.35 6.10 0.21
N GLU A 26 22.27 6.77 -0.24
CA GLU A 26 21.09 6.07 -0.76
C GLU A 26 21.41 5.31 -2.05
N ARG A 27 22.22 5.87 -2.96
CA ARG A 27 22.65 5.14 -4.17
C ARG A 27 23.35 3.83 -3.83
N ILE A 28 24.21 3.83 -2.81
CA ILE A 28 24.86 2.63 -2.30
C ILE A 28 23.83 1.66 -1.71
N ARG A 29 22.95 2.13 -0.82
CA ARG A 29 21.91 1.30 -0.19
C ARG A 29 20.99 0.64 -1.21
N LEU A 30 20.53 1.38 -2.20
CA LEU A 30 19.62 0.91 -3.25
C LEU A 30 20.26 -0.13 -4.18
N GLN A 31 21.60 -0.16 -4.26
CA GLN A 31 22.35 -1.19 -4.98
C GLN A 31 22.65 -2.42 -4.12
N HIS A 32 22.24 -2.46 -2.85
CA HIS A 32 22.41 -3.64 -2.00
C HIS A 32 21.57 -4.83 -2.53
N PRO A 33 22.11 -6.08 -2.55
CA PRO A 33 21.41 -7.25 -3.08
C PRO A 33 20.05 -7.54 -2.44
N LEU A 34 19.87 -7.17 -1.17
CA LEU A 34 18.61 -7.38 -0.45
C LEU A 34 17.55 -6.32 -0.71
N VAL A 35 17.90 -5.17 -1.29
CA VAL A 35 16.91 -4.14 -1.63
C VAL A 35 16.22 -4.52 -2.94
N GLY A 36 14.90 -4.57 -2.92
CA GLY A 36 14.06 -4.86 -4.09
C GLY A 36 13.06 -3.76 -4.43
N GLY A 37 12.82 -2.83 -3.51
CA GLY A 37 11.91 -1.72 -3.75
C GLY A 37 12.19 -0.48 -2.91
N VAL A 38 11.54 0.60 -3.32
CA VAL A 38 11.52 1.91 -2.65
C VAL A 38 10.07 2.30 -2.44
N ILE A 39 9.71 2.73 -1.24
CA ILE A 39 8.45 3.43 -0.97
C ILE A 39 8.71 4.93 -0.87
N LEU A 40 7.89 5.72 -1.54
CA LEU A 40 7.94 7.18 -1.52
C LEU A 40 6.89 7.76 -0.56
N PHE A 41 7.25 8.87 0.06
CA PHE A 41 6.42 9.66 0.96
C PHE A 41 6.27 11.10 0.44
N THR A 42 5.44 11.89 1.12
CA THR A 42 5.24 13.32 0.76
C THR A 42 6.54 14.11 0.74
N ARG A 43 7.51 13.82 1.61
CA ARG A 43 8.84 14.46 1.63
C ARG A 43 9.70 14.20 0.38
N ASN A 44 9.32 13.23 -0.45
CA ASN A 44 10.03 12.87 -1.67
C ASN A 44 9.44 13.54 -2.93
N PHE A 45 8.44 14.42 -2.75
CA PHE A 45 7.71 15.08 -3.82
C PHE A 45 7.73 16.60 -3.66
N SER A 46 8.16 17.30 -4.71
CA SER A 46 7.96 18.74 -4.89
C SER A 46 6.98 19.04 -6.02
N ASP A 47 7.20 18.42 -7.18
CA ASP A 47 6.50 18.69 -8.45
C ASP A 47 6.63 17.51 -9.41
N SER A 48 5.91 17.57 -10.53
CA SER A 48 5.83 16.51 -11.54
C SER A 48 7.19 16.18 -12.16
N GLU A 49 7.97 17.20 -12.53
CA GLU A 49 9.28 17.04 -13.17
C GLU A 49 10.30 16.41 -12.21
N GLN A 50 10.36 16.90 -10.97
CA GLN A 50 11.23 16.35 -9.93
C GLN A 50 10.91 14.89 -9.64
N LEU A 51 9.62 14.52 -9.54
CA LEU A 51 9.25 13.13 -9.27
C LEU A 51 9.68 12.20 -10.42
N ALA A 52 9.46 12.62 -11.67
CA ALA A 52 9.89 11.87 -12.84
C ALA A 52 11.42 11.69 -12.88
N ALA A 53 12.17 12.74 -12.52
CA ALA A 53 13.63 12.66 -12.41
C ALA A 53 14.07 11.70 -11.30
N LEU A 54 13.45 11.77 -10.12
CA LEU A 54 13.76 10.88 -8.99
C LEU A 54 13.50 9.40 -9.33
N THR A 55 12.34 9.08 -9.93
CA THR A 55 12.02 7.69 -10.30
C THR A 55 12.91 7.17 -11.41
N ALA A 56 13.31 8.00 -12.39
CA ALA A 56 14.30 7.66 -13.40
C ALA A 56 15.68 7.35 -12.77
N ASP A 57 16.12 8.18 -11.84
CA ASP A 57 17.38 7.99 -11.10
C ASP A 57 17.40 6.68 -10.31
N ILE A 58 16.31 6.34 -9.62
CA ILE A 58 16.17 5.05 -8.91
C ILE A 58 16.25 3.87 -9.88
N ARG A 59 15.56 3.96 -11.02
CA ARG A 59 15.52 2.88 -12.03
C ARG A 59 16.86 2.65 -12.70
N ALA A 60 17.69 3.68 -12.84
CA ALA A 60 19.00 3.59 -13.47
C ALA A 60 20.05 2.83 -12.64
N LEU A 61 19.84 2.66 -11.33
CA LEU A 61 20.86 2.09 -10.44
C LEU A 61 21.18 0.60 -10.67
N ARG A 62 20.20 -0.19 -11.12
CA ARG A 62 20.33 -1.65 -11.23
C ARG A 62 19.33 -2.28 -12.19
N THR A 63 19.61 -3.53 -12.58
CA THR A 63 18.77 -4.36 -13.44
C THR A 63 18.52 -5.76 -12.82
N PRO A 64 17.26 -6.23 -12.70
CA PRO A 64 16.02 -5.47 -12.88
C PRO A 64 15.97 -4.23 -11.99
N SER A 65 15.26 -3.20 -12.45
CA SER A 65 15.07 -1.96 -11.70
C SER A 65 14.36 -2.24 -10.38
N LEU A 66 14.51 -1.36 -9.39
CA LEU A 66 13.77 -1.47 -8.13
C LEU A 66 12.28 -1.22 -8.37
N LEU A 67 11.41 -1.86 -7.59
CA LEU A 67 10.00 -1.47 -7.50
C LEU A 67 9.87 -0.10 -6.84
N ILE A 68 8.96 0.75 -7.30
CA ILE A 68 8.68 2.05 -6.70
C ILE A 68 7.21 2.08 -6.29
N ALA A 69 6.96 2.27 -4.99
CA ALA A 69 5.62 2.26 -4.40
C ALA A 69 5.30 3.57 -3.68
N VAL A 70 4.02 3.80 -3.39
CA VAL A 70 3.54 4.95 -2.61
C VAL A 70 2.20 4.60 -1.93
N ASP A 71 1.82 5.35 -0.89
CA ASP A 71 0.43 5.34 -0.40
C ASP A 71 -0.41 6.44 -1.06
N HIS A 72 -1.06 6.12 -2.17
CA HIS A 72 -2.20 6.88 -2.67
C HIS A 72 -3.44 6.00 -2.55
N GLU A 73 -4.20 6.22 -1.49
CA GLU A 73 -5.51 5.62 -1.30
C GLU A 73 -6.59 6.61 -1.75
N GLY A 74 -6.47 7.85 -1.26
CA GLY A 74 -7.42 8.94 -1.43
C GLY A 74 -7.69 9.68 -0.12
N GLY A 75 -8.33 10.84 -0.21
CA GLY A 75 -8.65 11.69 0.93
C GLY A 75 -7.40 12.08 1.73
N ARG A 76 -7.34 11.67 3.00
CA ARG A 76 -6.20 12.00 3.88
C ARG A 76 -4.94 11.20 3.59
N VAL A 77 -5.03 10.06 2.90
CA VAL A 77 -3.87 9.23 2.51
C VAL A 77 -3.62 9.37 1.02
N GLN A 78 -3.00 10.47 0.66
CA GLN A 78 -2.51 10.75 -0.68
C GLN A 78 -1.21 11.55 -0.54
N ARG A 79 -0.08 10.99 -1.01
CA ARG A 79 1.23 11.62 -0.79
C ARG A 79 1.50 12.80 -1.71
N PHE A 80 1.06 12.72 -2.96
CA PHE A 80 1.26 13.74 -4.00
C PHE A 80 -0.12 14.34 -4.33
N ARG A 81 -0.29 15.65 -4.12
CA ARG A 81 -1.61 16.33 -4.13
C ARG A 81 -1.66 17.59 -4.98
N SER A 82 -0.55 17.95 -5.59
CA SER A 82 -0.35 19.15 -6.39
C SER A 82 0.40 18.77 -7.64
N ASP A 83 0.38 19.66 -8.62
CA ASP A 83 1.19 19.60 -9.85
C ASP A 83 1.25 18.22 -10.53
N GLY A 84 0.27 17.98 -11.40
CA GLY A 84 0.15 16.70 -12.13
C GLY A 84 -0.63 15.61 -11.40
N PHE A 85 -1.15 15.89 -10.18
CA PHE A 85 -1.96 14.95 -9.42
C PHE A 85 -3.36 15.48 -9.09
N THR A 86 -4.36 14.67 -9.40
CA THR A 86 -5.76 14.89 -9.05
C THR A 86 -5.96 14.63 -7.57
N ARG A 87 -6.66 15.51 -6.85
CA ARG A 87 -7.12 15.17 -5.49
C ARG A 87 -8.13 14.04 -5.60
N LEU A 88 -7.90 12.97 -4.84
CA LEU A 88 -8.76 11.80 -4.80
C LEU A 88 -9.70 11.90 -3.59
N PRO A 89 -10.98 11.46 -3.70
CA PRO A 89 -11.90 11.45 -2.57
C PRO A 89 -11.46 10.47 -1.49
N ALA A 90 -11.98 10.61 -0.28
CA ALA A 90 -11.90 9.52 0.70
C ALA A 90 -12.67 8.30 0.17
N MET A 91 -12.23 7.08 0.50
CA MET A 91 -12.91 5.88 0.00
C MET A 91 -14.34 5.75 0.56
N ARG A 92 -14.60 6.24 1.78
CA ARG A 92 -15.95 6.30 2.38
C ARG A 92 -16.95 7.05 1.49
N THR A 93 -16.49 8.02 0.70
CA THR A 93 -17.34 8.79 -0.22
C THR A 93 -17.97 7.92 -1.30
N LEU A 94 -17.24 6.90 -1.75
CA LEU A 94 -17.77 5.91 -2.69
C LEU A 94 -18.83 5.03 -2.00
N GLY A 95 -18.64 4.69 -0.72
CA GLY A 95 -19.64 4.01 0.09
C GLY A 95 -20.90 4.85 0.32
N ALA A 96 -20.75 6.15 0.60
CA ALA A 96 -21.89 7.06 0.71
C ALA A 96 -22.65 7.18 -0.62
N LEU A 97 -21.93 7.27 -1.74
CA LEU A 97 -22.54 7.28 -3.06
C LEU A 97 -23.26 5.96 -3.38
N TRP A 98 -22.79 4.82 -2.84
CA TRP A 98 -23.45 3.54 -3.01
C TRP A 98 -24.86 3.51 -2.41
N GLU A 99 -25.04 4.12 -1.24
CA GLU A 99 -26.34 4.23 -0.58
C GLU A 99 -27.33 5.08 -1.39
N ASP A 100 -26.84 6.04 -2.18
CA ASP A 100 -27.65 6.87 -3.07
C ASP A 100 -27.92 6.18 -4.43
N ASP A 101 -26.85 5.69 -5.09
CA ASP A 101 -26.86 5.06 -6.41
C ASP A 101 -25.66 4.11 -6.56
N HIS A 102 -25.90 2.82 -6.35
CA HIS A 102 -24.86 1.78 -6.44
C HIS A 102 -24.20 1.67 -7.83
N LEU A 103 -24.89 1.96 -8.93
CA LEU A 103 -24.29 1.90 -10.27
C LEU A 103 -23.34 3.08 -10.46
N ALA A 104 -23.77 4.28 -10.09
CA ALA A 104 -22.91 5.46 -10.11
C ALA A 104 -21.69 5.30 -9.20
N ALA A 105 -21.84 4.64 -8.04
CA ALA A 105 -20.74 4.36 -7.13
C ALA A 105 -19.69 3.41 -7.72
N LEU A 106 -20.12 2.39 -8.46
CA LEU A 106 -19.20 1.47 -9.15
C LEU A 106 -18.44 2.17 -10.27
N ASP A 107 -19.10 3.00 -11.08
CA ASP A 107 -18.43 3.78 -12.13
C ASP A 107 -17.45 4.79 -11.52
N ALA A 108 -17.86 5.49 -10.46
CA ALA A 108 -17.02 6.42 -9.70
C ALA A 108 -15.78 5.73 -9.09
N ALA A 109 -15.95 4.52 -8.54
CA ALA A 109 -14.84 3.74 -8.00
C ALA A 109 -13.86 3.35 -9.11
N ARG A 110 -14.36 2.89 -10.26
CA ARG A 110 -13.50 2.55 -11.41
C ARG A 110 -12.74 3.76 -11.95
N ASP A 111 -13.39 4.91 -12.07
CA ASP A 111 -12.76 6.16 -12.52
C ASP A 111 -11.71 6.64 -11.51
N THR A 112 -12.00 6.56 -10.21
CA THR A 112 -11.04 6.87 -9.14
C THR A 112 -9.80 6.00 -9.21
N GLY A 113 -9.98 4.69 -9.38
CA GLY A 113 -8.88 3.74 -9.50
C GLY A 113 -8.04 3.96 -10.77
N PHE A 114 -8.69 4.34 -11.88
CA PHE A 114 -8.00 4.67 -13.12
C PHE A 114 -7.15 5.94 -12.99
N VAL A 115 -7.70 7.03 -12.45
CA VAL A 115 -6.98 8.30 -12.26
C VAL A 115 -5.77 8.11 -11.33
N LEU A 116 -5.99 7.52 -10.16
CA LEU A 116 -4.95 7.18 -9.18
C LEU A 116 -3.78 6.45 -9.84
N ALA A 117 -4.08 5.39 -10.60
CA ALA A 117 -3.06 4.56 -11.20
C ALA A 117 -2.38 5.23 -12.39
N ALA A 118 -3.13 5.89 -13.28
CA ALA A 118 -2.59 6.49 -14.50
C ALA A 118 -1.59 7.61 -14.18
N GLU A 119 -1.93 8.49 -13.22
CA GLU A 119 -1.05 9.58 -12.81
C GLU A 119 0.25 9.05 -12.19
N LEU A 120 0.16 8.08 -11.28
CA LEU A 120 1.35 7.47 -10.67
C LEU A 120 2.25 6.76 -11.68
N LEU A 121 1.67 5.98 -12.58
CA LEU A 121 2.39 5.26 -13.63
C LEU A 121 3.10 6.22 -14.60
N ALA A 122 2.47 7.34 -14.94
CA ALA A 122 3.06 8.37 -15.78
C ALA A 122 4.30 9.02 -15.13
N HIS A 123 4.39 9.02 -13.80
CA HIS A 123 5.56 9.50 -13.05
C HIS A 123 6.53 8.37 -12.66
N GLY A 124 6.36 7.17 -13.22
CA GLY A 124 7.28 6.05 -13.00
C GLY A 124 7.12 5.36 -11.65
N VAL A 125 5.99 5.53 -10.94
CA VAL A 125 5.64 4.75 -9.75
C VAL A 125 4.88 3.49 -10.17
N ASP A 126 5.30 2.32 -9.69
CA ASP A 126 4.80 1.02 -10.17
C ASP A 126 3.42 0.68 -9.62
N PHE A 127 3.21 0.92 -8.33
CA PHE A 127 1.95 0.60 -7.66
C PHE A 127 1.71 1.49 -6.43
N SER A 128 0.44 1.57 -6.05
CA SER A 128 0.03 2.12 -4.77
C SER A 128 -0.33 1.00 -3.80
N PHE A 129 -0.09 1.20 -2.50
CA PHE A 129 -0.63 0.34 -1.45
C PHE A 129 -2.12 0.62 -1.25
N ALA A 130 -2.95 0.20 -2.21
CA ALA A 130 -4.39 0.36 -2.24
C ALA A 130 -5.05 -0.79 -3.02
N PRO A 131 -6.32 -1.15 -2.76
CA PRO A 131 -7.27 -0.52 -1.83
C PRO A 131 -7.13 -0.92 -0.35
N VAL A 132 -7.71 -0.10 0.52
CA VAL A 132 -8.12 -0.52 1.87
C VAL A 132 -9.38 -1.37 1.76
N LEU A 133 -9.34 -2.56 2.36
CA LEU A 133 -10.42 -3.56 2.40
C LEU A 133 -10.99 -3.73 3.82
N ASP A 134 -10.46 -2.99 4.79
CA ASP A 134 -10.99 -2.93 6.15
C ASP A 134 -12.42 -2.37 6.15
N LEU A 135 -13.29 -2.96 6.98
CA LEU A 135 -14.68 -2.54 7.10
C LEU A 135 -14.83 -1.36 8.05
N ASP A 136 -15.76 -0.45 7.75
CA ASP A 136 -16.01 0.73 8.56
C ASP A 136 -16.89 0.42 9.79
N TYR A 137 -16.32 -0.20 10.82
CA TYR A 137 -17.01 -0.41 12.10
C TYR A 137 -17.25 0.90 12.88
N GLY A 138 -16.67 2.01 12.44
CA GLY A 138 -16.79 3.33 13.08
C GLY A 138 -15.89 3.55 14.30
N CYS A 139 -15.17 2.54 14.77
CA CYS A 139 -14.29 2.63 15.95
C CYS A 139 -12.81 2.86 15.59
N SER A 140 -12.31 2.31 14.48
CA SER A 140 -10.89 2.39 14.14
C SER A 140 -10.46 3.79 13.74
N ARG A 141 -9.60 4.41 14.55
CA ARG A 141 -9.01 5.74 14.29
C ARG A 141 -7.99 5.68 13.14
N ALA A 142 -7.26 4.57 13.06
CA ALA A 142 -6.27 4.33 12.00
C ALA A 142 -6.93 4.20 10.63
N ILE A 143 -8.10 3.56 10.53
CA ILE A 143 -8.85 3.38 9.29
C ILE A 143 -9.76 4.59 9.02
N GLY A 144 -10.78 4.83 9.85
CA GLY A 144 -11.74 5.91 9.65
C GLY A 144 -12.31 5.96 8.22
N ASN A 145 -12.28 7.15 7.60
CA ASN A 145 -12.80 7.37 6.24
C ASN A 145 -11.97 6.73 5.10
N ARG A 146 -10.92 5.96 5.41
CA ARG A 146 -10.18 5.13 4.45
C ARG A 146 -10.95 3.85 4.10
N ALA A 147 -11.83 3.37 4.97
CA ALA A 147 -12.70 2.25 4.66
C ALA A 147 -13.74 2.66 3.61
N LEU A 148 -14.06 1.73 2.71
CA LEU A 148 -15.09 1.94 1.69
C LEU A 148 -16.49 1.93 2.32
N HIS A 149 -16.80 0.91 3.12
CA HIS A 149 -18.12 0.70 3.68
C HIS A 149 -18.10 -0.23 4.91
N ARG A 150 -19.20 -0.28 5.67
CA ARG A 150 -19.40 -1.24 6.78
C ARG A 150 -19.76 -2.64 6.28
N ASP A 151 -20.58 -2.72 5.24
CA ASP A 151 -21.04 -3.98 4.65
C ASP A 151 -19.90 -4.65 3.84
N PRO A 152 -19.53 -5.92 4.13
CA PRO A 152 -18.47 -6.62 3.42
C PRO A 152 -18.72 -6.78 1.91
N ALA A 153 -19.97 -6.98 1.48
CA ALA A 153 -20.33 -7.14 0.08
C ALA A 153 -20.19 -5.82 -0.68
N VAL A 154 -20.59 -4.70 -0.07
CA VAL A 154 -20.42 -3.36 -0.65
C VAL A 154 -18.94 -3.02 -0.76
N THR A 155 -18.15 -3.25 0.30
CA THR A 155 -16.69 -3.06 0.28
C THR A 155 -16.04 -3.90 -0.83
N ALA A 156 -16.42 -5.17 -0.97
CA ALA A 156 -15.89 -6.04 -2.02
C ALA A 156 -16.24 -5.54 -3.44
N ALA A 157 -17.48 -5.07 -3.65
CA ALA A 157 -17.94 -4.59 -4.96
C ALA A 157 -17.23 -3.30 -5.38
N LEU A 158 -17.17 -2.31 -4.48
CA LEU A 158 -16.48 -1.04 -4.73
C LEU A 158 -14.97 -1.24 -4.91
N ALA A 159 -14.34 -2.06 -4.06
CA ALA A 159 -12.93 -2.38 -4.19
C ALA A 159 -12.62 -3.10 -5.50
N GLN A 160 -13.50 -4.00 -5.95
CA GLN A 160 -13.35 -4.65 -7.26
C GLN A 160 -13.42 -3.65 -8.41
N ALA A 161 -14.33 -2.68 -8.36
CA ALA A 161 -14.40 -1.62 -9.38
C ALA A 161 -13.15 -0.73 -9.36
N LEU A 162 -12.68 -0.31 -8.19
CA LEU A 162 -11.43 0.45 -8.03
C LEU A 162 -10.23 -0.32 -8.60
N VAL A 163 -10.08 -1.60 -8.25
CA VAL A 163 -9.01 -2.47 -8.75
C VAL A 163 -9.10 -2.63 -10.27
N ALA A 164 -10.30 -2.76 -10.84
CA ALA A 164 -10.48 -2.79 -12.28
C ALA A 164 -9.99 -1.50 -12.95
N GLY A 165 -10.25 -0.33 -12.35
CA GLY A 165 -9.73 0.96 -12.81
C GLY A 165 -8.20 1.02 -12.78
N MET A 166 -7.60 0.58 -11.67
CA MET A 166 -6.12 0.51 -11.55
C MET A 166 -5.52 -0.41 -12.62
N MET A 167 -6.15 -1.58 -12.85
CA MET A 167 -5.74 -2.52 -13.89
C MET A 167 -5.90 -1.96 -15.31
N ASP A 168 -6.96 -1.19 -15.57
CA ASP A 168 -7.17 -0.52 -16.86
C ASP A 168 -6.02 0.45 -17.18
N ALA A 169 -5.47 1.14 -16.17
CA ALA A 169 -4.30 2.01 -16.33
C ALA A 169 -2.97 1.24 -16.44
N GLY A 170 -2.95 -0.02 -15.99
CA GLY A 170 -1.77 -0.91 -16.01
C GLY A 170 -1.08 -1.11 -14.66
N MET A 171 -1.76 -0.79 -13.56
CA MET A 171 -1.26 -0.94 -12.19
C MET A 171 -1.82 -2.19 -11.51
N LYS A 172 -0.99 -2.88 -10.72
CA LYS A 172 -1.45 -3.91 -9.79
C LYS A 172 -1.88 -3.28 -8.46
N SER A 173 -2.85 -3.89 -7.79
CA SER A 173 -3.34 -3.44 -6.49
C SER A 173 -2.77 -4.26 -5.34
N VAL A 174 -2.69 -3.64 -4.17
CA VAL A 174 -2.26 -4.26 -2.90
C VAL A 174 -3.35 -4.04 -1.86
N GLY A 175 -4.10 -5.10 -1.54
CA GLY A 175 -5.18 -5.03 -0.55
C GLY A 175 -4.65 -4.96 0.88
N LYS A 176 -5.26 -4.13 1.73
CA LYS A 176 -4.83 -3.97 3.13
C LYS A 176 -5.99 -3.64 4.10
N HIS A 177 -5.93 -4.00 5.38
CA HIS A 177 -4.87 -4.75 6.05
C HIS A 177 -5.38 -6.14 6.46
N PHE A 178 -4.83 -7.20 5.90
CA PHE A 178 -5.33 -8.56 6.12
C PHE A 178 -5.04 -9.08 7.55
N PRO A 179 -5.97 -9.74 8.26
CA PRO A 179 -7.32 -10.13 7.86
C PRO A 179 -8.39 -9.04 8.05
N GLY A 180 -8.09 -7.97 8.78
CA GLY A 180 -8.96 -6.79 8.92
C GLY A 180 -8.58 -5.91 10.10
N HIS A 181 -8.39 -4.61 9.88
CA HIS A 181 -8.04 -3.63 10.93
C HIS A 181 -9.25 -2.81 11.41
N GLY A 182 -10.37 -2.88 10.69
CA GLY A 182 -11.50 -1.98 10.90
C GLY A 182 -12.17 -2.04 12.27
N HIS A 183 -12.08 -3.18 12.97
CA HIS A 183 -12.78 -3.44 14.24
C HIS A 183 -12.01 -2.99 15.49
N VAL A 184 -10.70 -2.75 15.39
CA VAL A 184 -9.89 -2.30 16.53
C VAL A 184 -9.87 -0.77 16.63
N GLU A 185 -10.14 -0.22 17.82
CA GLU A 185 -10.07 1.23 18.05
C GLU A 185 -8.62 1.74 18.08
N ALA A 186 -7.74 0.96 18.70
CA ALA A 186 -6.33 1.27 18.92
C ALA A 186 -5.57 1.50 17.61
N ASP A 187 -4.69 2.50 17.63
CA ASP A 187 -3.80 2.78 16.51
C ASP A 187 -2.53 1.92 16.61
N SER A 188 -2.33 1.02 15.64
CA SER A 188 -1.15 0.14 15.59
C SER A 188 0.19 0.87 15.46
N HIS A 189 0.16 2.19 15.20
CA HIS A 189 1.35 3.04 15.28
C HIS A 189 1.82 3.29 16.72
N VAL A 190 0.94 3.14 17.72
CA VAL A 190 1.19 3.54 19.11
C VAL A 190 1.16 2.36 20.08
N GLU A 191 0.30 1.37 19.85
CA GLU A 191 0.18 0.17 20.67
C GLU A 191 -0.10 -1.07 19.81
N VAL A 192 -0.10 -2.27 20.40
CA VAL A 192 -0.43 -3.51 19.68
C VAL A 192 -1.94 -3.76 19.83
N PRO A 193 -2.76 -3.53 18.78
CA PRO A 193 -4.20 -3.75 18.88
C PRO A 193 -4.53 -5.24 18.98
N VAL A 194 -5.58 -5.55 19.72
CA VAL A 194 -6.09 -6.91 19.90
C VAL A 194 -7.55 -6.96 19.47
N ASP A 195 -7.91 -7.93 18.63
CA ASP A 195 -9.28 -8.20 18.21
C ASP A 195 -9.73 -9.56 18.77
N GLU A 196 -10.56 -9.54 19.81
CA GLU A 196 -10.99 -10.73 20.55
C GLU A 196 -12.08 -11.56 19.84
N ARG A 197 -12.56 -11.14 18.67
CA ARG A 197 -13.58 -11.87 17.91
C ARG A 197 -13.11 -13.28 17.54
N SER A 198 -14.07 -14.19 17.37
CA SER A 198 -13.77 -15.54 16.89
C SER A 198 -13.27 -15.52 15.44
N PHE A 199 -12.52 -16.57 15.08
CA PHE A 199 -12.09 -16.77 13.70
C PHE A 199 -13.27 -16.77 12.72
N GLU A 200 -14.40 -17.38 13.07
CA GLU A 200 -15.59 -17.46 12.21
C GLU A 200 -16.20 -16.09 11.94
N ALA A 201 -16.24 -15.21 12.94
CA ALA A 201 -16.75 -13.85 12.77
C ALA A 201 -15.87 -13.03 11.80
N ILE A 202 -14.55 -13.11 11.98
CA ILE A 202 -13.57 -12.46 11.10
C ILE A 202 -13.62 -13.06 9.69
N TRP A 203 -13.83 -14.37 9.58
CA TRP A 203 -13.91 -15.09 8.31
C TRP A 203 -15.13 -14.70 7.47
N GLU A 204 -16.28 -14.49 8.10
CA GLU A 204 -17.52 -14.12 7.41
C GLU A 204 -17.65 -12.63 7.11
N GLU A 205 -17.00 -11.76 7.89
CA GLU A 205 -17.02 -10.32 7.65
C GLU A 205 -15.71 -9.82 7.02
N ASP A 206 -14.68 -9.55 7.82
CA ASP A 206 -13.48 -8.81 7.41
C ASP A 206 -12.66 -9.51 6.32
N ILE A 207 -12.66 -10.84 6.29
CA ILE A 207 -11.99 -11.64 5.26
C ILE A 207 -12.84 -11.76 3.98
N ALA A 208 -14.14 -11.50 4.03
CA ALA A 208 -15.03 -11.65 2.87
C ALA A 208 -14.59 -10.84 1.64
N PRO A 209 -14.10 -9.58 1.75
CA PRO A 209 -13.53 -8.84 0.61
C PRO A 209 -12.29 -9.51 -0.01
N TYR A 210 -11.49 -10.24 0.77
CA TYR A 210 -10.32 -10.98 0.28
C TYR A 210 -10.71 -12.30 -0.39
N ARG A 211 -11.91 -12.81 -0.12
CA ARG A 211 -12.44 -14.04 -0.71
C ARG A 211 -12.90 -13.79 -2.16
N HIS A 212 -13.04 -14.87 -2.92
CA HIS A 212 -13.62 -14.87 -4.27
C HIS A 212 -12.83 -14.10 -5.35
N ARG A 213 -13.53 -13.25 -6.13
CA ARG A 213 -13.00 -12.65 -7.37
C ARG A 213 -11.97 -11.56 -7.11
N LEU A 214 -12.17 -10.74 -6.08
CA LEU A 214 -11.26 -9.65 -5.75
C LEU A 214 -9.88 -10.17 -5.32
N GLY A 215 -9.83 -11.15 -4.40
CA GLY A 215 -8.56 -11.76 -3.97
C GLY A 215 -7.72 -12.34 -5.11
N ARG A 216 -8.35 -12.80 -6.20
CA ARG A 216 -7.66 -13.29 -7.41
C ARG A 216 -7.14 -12.17 -8.33
N GLN A 217 -7.61 -10.94 -8.16
CA GLN A 217 -7.20 -9.77 -8.94
C GLN A 217 -6.09 -8.97 -8.25
N LEU A 218 -5.95 -9.09 -6.93
CA LEU A 218 -4.90 -8.41 -6.16
C LEU A 218 -3.50 -8.93 -6.58
N GLY A 219 -2.58 -7.99 -6.83
CA GLY A 219 -1.17 -8.30 -7.05
C GLY A 219 -0.40 -8.49 -5.75
N GLY A 220 -0.86 -7.85 -4.66
CA GLY A 220 -0.28 -7.96 -3.33
C GLY A 220 -1.32 -7.90 -2.21
N VAL A 221 -0.89 -8.28 -1.01
CA VAL A 221 -1.61 -8.05 0.26
C VAL A 221 -0.63 -7.54 1.30
N MET A 222 -1.08 -6.62 2.16
CA MET A 222 -0.38 -6.19 3.36
C MET A 222 -1.21 -6.63 4.59
N PRO A 223 -0.63 -7.36 5.55
CA PRO A 223 -1.31 -7.80 6.75
C PRO A 223 -1.35 -6.69 7.81
N ALA A 224 -2.31 -6.78 8.72
CA ALA A 224 -2.45 -5.88 9.84
C ALA A 224 -1.46 -6.23 10.96
N HIS A 225 -0.91 -5.22 11.63
CA HIS A 225 -0.22 -5.38 12.92
C HIS A 225 -1.24 -5.47 14.07
N VAL A 226 -2.11 -6.48 14.03
CA VAL A 226 -3.18 -6.75 15.00
C VAL A 226 -3.10 -8.21 15.44
N ILE A 227 -3.30 -8.47 16.74
CA ILE A 227 -3.35 -9.82 17.31
C ILE A 227 -4.80 -10.28 17.37
N TYR A 228 -5.06 -11.53 16.94
CA TYR A 228 -6.39 -12.15 16.94
C TYR A 228 -6.34 -13.42 17.80
N PRO A 229 -6.38 -13.31 19.14
CA PRO A 229 -6.00 -14.41 20.05
C PRO A 229 -6.89 -15.65 19.95
N ALA A 230 -8.12 -15.51 19.46
CA ALA A 230 -9.01 -16.65 19.18
C ALA A 230 -8.56 -17.50 17.98
N ALA A 231 -7.61 -16.99 17.17
CA ALA A 231 -7.10 -17.62 15.97
C ALA A 231 -5.58 -17.90 16.03
N ASP A 232 -4.77 -16.89 16.36
CA ASP A 232 -3.31 -17.00 16.53
C ASP A 232 -2.82 -15.91 17.51
N PRO A 233 -1.93 -16.23 18.47
CA PRO A 233 -1.41 -15.25 19.44
C PRO A 233 -0.42 -14.24 18.86
N HIS A 234 0.05 -14.42 17.62
CA HIS A 234 0.95 -13.48 16.95
C HIS A 234 0.18 -12.47 16.09
N PRO A 235 0.72 -11.25 15.90
CA PRO A 235 0.18 -10.34 14.91
C PRO A 235 0.08 -10.99 13.53
N ALA A 236 -0.93 -10.63 12.73
CA ALA A 236 -1.17 -11.31 11.44
C ALA A 236 0.05 -11.31 10.50
N GLY A 237 0.85 -10.22 10.49
CA GLY A 237 2.09 -10.14 9.71
C GLY A 237 3.23 -11.06 10.16
N PHE A 238 3.14 -11.64 11.37
CA PHE A 238 4.09 -12.59 11.94
C PHE A 238 3.49 -13.98 12.16
N SER A 239 2.25 -14.21 11.72
CA SER A 239 1.54 -15.47 11.91
C SER A 239 1.57 -16.33 10.65
N ARG A 240 2.13 -17.55 10.77
CA ARG A 240 2.04 -18.56 9.71
C ARG A 240 0.61 -19.03 9.48
N PHE A 241 -0.21 -19.09 10.54
CA PHE A 241 -1.62 -19.43 10.41
C PHE A 241 -2.32 -18.45 9.46
N TRP A 242 -2.21 -17.15 9.71
CA TRP A 242 -2.85 -16.13 8.87
C TRP A 242 -2.28 -16.11 7.45
N LEU A 243 -0.95 -16.08 7.29
CA LEU A 243 -0.33 -15.89 5.99
C LEU A 243 -0.30 -17.17 5.14
N GLN A 244 0.05 -18.32 5.72
CA GLN A 244 0.14 -19.58 4.98
C GLN A 244 -1.17 -20.34 4.99
N ASP A 245 -1.74 -20.64 6.15
CA ASP A 245 -2.87 -21.56 6.22
C ASP A 245 -4.16 -20.90 5.71
N ILE A 246 -4.39 -19.65 6.07
CA ILE A 246 -5.58 -18.90 5.68
C ILE A 246 -5.39 -18.22 4.31
N LEU A 247 -4.41 -17.31 4.16
CA LEU A 247 -4.26 -16.51 2.95
C LEU A 247 -3.74 -17.33 1.75
N ARG A 248 -2.62 -18.06 1.88
CA ARG A 248 -2.15 -18.95 0.80
C ARG A 248 -3.02 -20.19 0.64
N GLY A 249 -3.42 -20.82 1.74
CA GLY A 249 -4.12 -22.11 1.76
C GLY A 249 -5.61 -22.00 1.44
N ARG A 250 -6.41 -21.50 2.39
CA ARG A 250 -7.87 -21.46 2.26
C ARG A 250 -8.37 -20.47 1.21
N ILE A 251 -7.78 -19.28 1.14
CA ILE A 251 -8.16 -18.25 0.14
C ILE A 251 -7.54 -18.56 -1.23
N GLY A 252 -6.35 -19.18 -1.26
CA GLY A 252 -5.64 -19.49 -2.50
C GLY A 252 -4.93 -18.27 -3.10
N PHE A 253 -4.53 -17.29 -2.29
CA PHE A 253 -3.86 -16.08 -2.77
C PHE A 253 -2.45 -16.38 -3.29
N THR A 254 -2.12 -15.89 -4.49
CA THR A 254 -0.83 -16.19 -5.15
C THR A 254 0.08 -14.98 -5.35
N GLY A 255 -0.40 -13.76 -5.07
CA GLY A 255 0.35 -12.50 -5.24
C GLY A 255 1.41 -12.26 -4.15
N ALA A 256 2.05 -11.10 -4.11
CA ALA A 256 3.05 -10.80 -3.09
C ALA A 256 2.44 -10.55 -1.70
N ILE A 257 3.10 -10.97 -0.63
CA ILE A 257 2.77 -10.54 0.74
C ILE A 257 3.85 -9.57 1.21
N PHE A 258 3.46 -8.34 1.52
CA PHE A 258 4.34 -7.35 2.14
C PHE A 258 4.22 -7.48 3.65
N SER A 259 5.27 -7.21 4.43
CA SER A 259 5.03 -6.79 5.82
C SER A 259 4.39 -5.40 5.81
N ASP A 260 3.67 -5.06 6.87
CA ASP A 260 3.50 -3.65 7.21
C ASP A 260 4.84 -3.11 7.76
N ASP A 261 4.97 -1.80 8.01
CA ASP A 261 6.26 -1.20 8.43
C ASP A 261 6.78 -1.87 9.71
N LEU A 262 7.99 -2.42 9.63
CA LEU A 262 8.60 -3.10 10.76
C LEU A 262 8.99 -2.14 11.87
N ASN A 263 9.02 -0.82 11.63
CA ASN A 263 9.34 0.17 12.64
C ASN A 263 8.16 0.61 13.51
N MET A 264 6.94 0.15 13.21
CA MET A 264 5.74 0.47 13.99
C MET A 264 5.76 -0.20 15.37
N ALA A 265 5.09 0.42 16.35
CA ALA A 265 4.95 -0.13 17.71
C ALA A 265 4.38 -1.56 17.69
N GLY A 266 3.39 -1.82 16.84
CA GLY A 266 2.81 -3.15 16.61
C GLY A 266 3.82 -4.24 16.23
N ALA A 267 4.94 -3.87 15.59
CA ALA A 267 5.99 -4.79 15.18
C ALA A 267 7.05 -5.04 16.28
N MET A 268 7.16 -4.17 17.29
CA MET A 268 8.22 -4.20 18.32
C MET A 268 8.17 -5.46 19.19
N VAL A 269 7.06 -6.20 19.19
CA VAL A 269 6.89 -7.48 19.90
C VAL A 269 7.86 -8.56 19.44
N ALA A 270 8.43 -8.45 18.24
CA ALA A 270 9.37 -9.42 17.66
C ALA A 270 10.86 -9.02 17.81
N GLY A 271 11.18 -8.09 18.70
CA GLY A 271 12.56 -7.75 19.08
C GLY A 271 13.22 -6.71 18.18
N ASP A 272 14.52 -6.89 17.89
CA ASP A 272 15.29 -5.96 17.05
C ASP A 272 14.86 -6.01 15.57
N ILE A 273 15.45 -5.16 14.72
CA ILE A 273 15.07 -5.12 13.29
C ILE A 273 15.30 -6.47 12.57
N LEU A 274 16.35 -7.19 12.96
CA LEU A 274 16.66 -8.51 12.40
C LEU A 274 15.63 -9.56 12.83
N GLY A 275 15.24 -9.57 14.11
CA GLY A 275 14.20 -10.43 14.66
C GLY A 275 12.86 -10.20 13.96
N ARG A 276 12.45 -8.94 13.82
CA ARG A 276 11.23 -8.55 13.10
C ARG A 276 11.24 -8.99 11.63
N ALA A 277 12.34 -8.76 10.91
CA ALA A 277 12.45 -9.18 9.52
C ALA A 277 12.41 -10.71 9.36
N ARG A 278 13.06 -11.45 10.26
CA ARG A 278 13.01 -12.93 10.27
C ARG A 278 11.59 -13.42 10.55
N ALA A 279 10.92 -12.88 11.57
CA ALA A 279 9.56 -13.27 11.92
C ALA A 279 8.58 -13.07 10.75
N ALA A 280 8.58 -11.89 10.11
CA ALA A 280 7.74 -11.63 8.93
C ALA A 280 8.08 -12.58 7.76
N HIS A 281 9.37 -12.77 7.48
CA HIS A 281 9.81 -13.61 6.37
C HIS A 281 9.51 -15.11 6.56
N GLU A 282 9.60 -15.59 7.80
CA GLU A 282 9.26 -16.96 8.18
C GLU A 282 7.75 -17.19 8.25
N ALA A 283 6.99 -16.16 8.63
CA ALA A 283 5.53 -16.17 8.61
C ALA A 283 4.97 -16.28 7.18
N GLY A 284 5.60 -15.61 6.22
CA GLY A 284 5.16 -15.70 4.82
C GLY A 284 5.40 -14.49 3.94
N CYS A 285 5.92 -13.38 4.50
CA CYS A 285 6.13 -12.17 3.73
C CYS A 285 7.22 -12.39 2.66
N ASP A 286 6.90 -11.96 1.43
CA ASP A 286 7.80 -11.96 0.29
C ASP A 286 8.74 -10.74 0.35
N MET A 287 8.28 -9.61 0.92
CA MET A 287 9.05 -8.38 1.11
C MET A 287 8.74 -7.74 2.46
N VAL A 288 9.77 -7.26 3.16
CA VAL A 288 9.65 -6.51 4.42
C VAL A 288 9.90 -5.02 4.19
N LEU A 289 9.16 -4.18 4.92
CA LEU A 289 9.27 -2.72 4.84
C LEU A 289 10.06 -2.18 6.04
N VAL A 290 11.04 -1.33 5.77
CA VAL A 290 11.78 -0.57 6.79
C VAL A 290 11.72 0.90 6.42
N CYS A 291 10.78 1.63 7.01
CA CYS A 291 10.50 3.02 6.66
C CYS A 291 11.00 3.99 7.74
N ASN A 292 11.43 5.18 7.35
CA ASN A 292 11.82 6.32 8.19
C ASN A 292 13.01 6.06 9.12
N ARG A 293 13.72 4.93 8.96
CA ARG A 293 14.86 4.50 9.77
C ARG A 293 15.99 3.97 8.89
N PRO A 294 16.70 4.86 8.15
CA PRO A 294 17.81 4.46 7.29
C PRO A 294 18.90 3.71 8.06
N ASP A 295 19.09 4.03 9.33
CA ASP A 295 20.01 3.36 10.25
C ASP A 295 19.61 1.88 10.48
N LEU A 296 18.32 1.61 10.72
CA LEU A 296 17.82 0.24 10.88
C LEU A 296 17.80 -0.52 9.56
N ALA A 297 17.58 0.19 8.43
CA ALA A 297 17.72 -0.40 7.12
C ALA A 297 19.18 -0.86 6.90
N ASP A 298 20.16 -0.01 7.17
CA ASP A 298 21.58 -0.35 7.01
C ASP A 298 22.01 -1.48 7.97
N GLU A 299 21.52 -1.46 9.21
CA GLU A 299 21.73 -2.55 10.17
C GLU A 299 21.16 -3.89 9.66
N LEU A 300 19.91 -3.88 9.16
CA LEU A 300 19.28 -5.07 8.62
C LEU A 300 20.05 -5.60 7.40
N LEU A 301 20.41 -4.72 6.47
CA LEU A 301 21.14 -5.09 5.25
C LEU A 301 22.52 -5.67 5.56
N GLY A 302 23.19 -5.19 6.63
CA GLY A 302 24.48 -5.70 7.07
C GLY A 302 24.42 -7.03 7.84
N ARG A 303 23.28 -7.36 8.48
CA ARG A 303 23.14 -8.56 9.34
C ARG A 303 22.31 -9.69 8.75
N TRP A 304 21.38 -9.38 7.84
CA TRP A 304 20.41 -10.36 7.35
C TRP A 304 20.94 -11.10 6.11
N ALA A 305 20.76 -12.42 6.08
CA ALA A 305 21.15 -13.26 4.96
C ALA A 305 20.08 -14.34 4.72
N PRO A 306 18.87 -13.96 4.26
CA PRO A 306 17.81 -14.92 4.00
C PRO A 306 18.15 -15.81 2.80
N ALA A 307 17.67 -17.05 2.82
CA ALA A 307 17.76 -17.91 1.65
C ALA A 307 16.97 -17.28 0.48
N PRO A 308 17.48 -17.31 -0.77
CA PRO A 308 16.76 -16.78 -1.92
C PRO A 308 15.44 -17.53 -2.14
N LYS A 309 14.32 -16.79 -2.24
CA LYS A 309 13.01 -17.35 -2.57
C LYS A 309 12.60 -16.94 -3.98
N THR A 310 12.92 -17.76 -4.98
CA THR A 310 12.61 -17.50 -6.40
C THR A 310 11.14 -17.14 -6.63
N ALA A 311 10.21 -17.87 -5.99
CA ALA A 311 8.79 -17.59 -6.09
C ALA A 311 8.40 -16.21 -5.53
N ALA A 312 9.03 -15.78 -4.42
CA ALA A 312 8.82 -14.45 -3.86
C ALA A 312 9.30 -13.36 -4.82
N SER A 313 10.51 -13.50 -5.37
CA SER A 313 11.05 -12.56 -6.35
C SER A 313 10.17 -12.46 -7.62
N GLN A 314 9.56 -13.57 -8.07
CA GLN A 314 8.63 -13.57 -9.21
C GLN A 314 7.33 -12.84 -8.89
N ARG A 315 6.74 -13.06 -7.70
CA ARG A 315 5.53 -12.35 -7.24
C ARG A 315 5.77 -10.84 -7.16
N LEU A 316 6.91 -10.45 -6.61
CA LEU A 316 7.32 -9.05 -6.52
C LEU A 316 7.53 -8.45 -7.92
N ALA A 317 8.21 -9.16 -8.82
CA ALA A 317 8.40 -8.70 -10.19
C ALA A 317 7.09 -8.49 -10.96
N ALA A 318 6.05 -9.27 -10.64
CA ALA A 318 4.72 -9.13 -11.24
C ALA A 318 3.97 -7.85 -10.84
N LEU A 319 4.43 -7.12 -9.81
CA LEU A 319 3.88 -5.83 -9.39
C LEU A 319 4.41 -4.64 -10.22
N ARG A 320 5.34 -4.87 -11.15
CA ARG A 320 5.86 -3.82 -12.03
C ARG A 320 4.70 -3.14 -12.77
N GLY A 321 4.67 -1.81 -12.71
CA GLY A 321 3.68 -1.01 -13.42
C GLY A 321 3.86 -1.14 -14.94
N GLN A 322 2.74 -1.19 -15.68
CA GLN A 322 2.73 -1.27 -17.13
C GLN A 322 1.98 -0.06 -17.71
N PRO A 323 2.59 1.15 -17.68
CA PRO A 323 1.93 2.38 -18.12
C PRO A 323 1.44 2.25 -19.56
N ARG A 324 0.16 2.55 -19.80
CA ARG A 324 -0.34 2.78 -21.18
C ARG A 324 0.09 4.13 -21.73
N HIS A 325 0.27 5.11 -20.83
CA HIS A 325 0.70 6.47 -21.12
C HIS A 325 1.80 6.86 -20.13
N PRO A 326 3.08 6.63 -20.46
CA PRO A 326 4.21 6.79 -19.54
C PRO A 326 4.70 8.24 -19.40
N ASP A 327 3.89 9.22 -19.82
CA ASP A 327 4.24 10.64 -19.82
C ASP A 327 3.06 11.46 -19.27
N PRO A 328 3.25 12.26 -18.21
CA PRO A 328 2.18 13.06 -17.63
C PRO A 328 1.55 14.04 -18.63
N PHE A 329 2.34 14.63 -19.53
CA PHE A 329 1.83 15.57 -20.53
C PHE A 329 0.96 14.88 -21.58
N ALA A 330 1.38 13.70 -22.06
CA ALA A 330 0.57 12.89 -22.96
C ALA A 330 -0.73 12.39 -22.30
N LEU A 331 -0.71 12.12 -21.00
CA LEU A 331 -1.89 11.66 -20.26
C LEU A 331 -3.04 12.70 -20.31
N GLU A 332 -2.72 13.99 -20.26
CA GLU A 332 -3.68 15.11 -20.38
C GLU A 332 -4.45 15.13 -21.72
N LEU A 333 -3.96 14.43 -22.75
CA LEU A 333 -4.59 14.34 -24.06
C LEU A 333 -5.48 13.10 -24.19
N VAL A 334 -5.52 12.21 -23.19
CA VAL A 334 -6.25 10.95 -23.24
C VAL A 334 -7.72 11.17 -22.85
N PRO A 335 -8.70 10.98 -23.76
CA PRO A 335 -10.11 11.31 -23.47
C PRO A 335 -10.68 10.55 -22.27
N ARG A 336 -10.32 9.27 -22.11
CA ARG A 336 -10.74 8.45 -20.95
C ARG A 336 -10.22 9.03 -19.63
N TYR A 337 -8.97 9.49 -19.59
CA TYR A 337 -8.40 10.13 -18.41
C TYR A 337 -9.10 11.45 -18.10
N CYS A 338 -9.29 12.31 -19.10
CA CYS A 338 -9.97 13.60 -18.90
C CYS A 338 -11.39 13.42 -18.34
N HIS A 339 -12.14 12.45 -18.86
CA HIS A 339 -13.47 12.11 -18.35
C HIS A 339 -13.43 11.60 -16.92
N ALA A 340 -12.61 10.59 -16.64
CA ALA A 340 -12.50 10.00 -15.31
C ALA A 340 -12.03 11.04 -14.27
N ARG A 341 -11.06 11.89 -14.63
CA ARG A 341 -10.58 12.98 -13.78
C ARG A 341 -11.67 13.99 -13.45
N GLN A 342 -12.50 14.36 -14.43
CA GLN A 342 -13.63 15.26 -14.19
C GLN A 342 -14.65 14.64 -13.23
N ALA A 343 -14.96 13.35 -13.38
CA ALA A 343 -15.84 12.62 -12.46
C ALA A 343 -15.26 12.59 -11.03
N VAL A 344 -13.97 12.30 -10.89
CA VAL A 344 -13.27 12.27 -9.58
C VAL A 344 -13.26 13.64 -8.91
N HIS A 345 -13.01 14.73 -9.66
CA HIS A 345 -13.10 16.09 -9.11
C HIS A 345 -14.49 16.41 -8.54
N ALA A 346 -15.55 15.95 -9.18
CA ALA A 346 -16.91 16.16 -8.68
C ALA A 346 -17.18 15.44 -7.35
N LEU A 347 -16.51 14.31 -7.09
CA LEU A 347 -16.61 13.58 -5.82
C LEU A 347 -15.91 14.34 -4.68
N VAL A 348 -14.71 14.88 -4.92
CA VAL A 348 -13.97 15.65 -3.89
C VAL A 348 -14.74 16.90 -3.46
N ALA A 349 -15.47 17.54 -4.37
CA ALA A 349 -16.34 18.65 -4.02
C ALA A 349 -17.45 18.24 -3.02
N ARG A 350 -17.92 16.98 -3.09
CA ARG A 350 -18.88 16.43 -2.11
C ARG A 350 -18.22 16.22 -0.74
N ASP A 351 -16.98 15.75 -0.69
CA ASP A 351 -16.24 15.57 0.57
C ASP A 351 -16.09 16.85 1.36
N LEU A 352 -15.78 17.95 0.67
CA LEU A 352 -15.60 19.27 1.28
C LEU A 352 -16.92 19.90 1.73
N ALA A 353 -18.05 19.46 1.17
CA ALA A 353 -19.39 19.94 1.52
C ALA A 353 -20.05 19.12 2.65
N ALA A 354 -19.55 17.92 2.95
CA ALA A 354 -20.06 17.09 4.04
C ALA A 354 -19.69 17.69 5.42
N PRO A 355 -20.61 17.77 6.40
CA PRO A 355 -20.30 18.31 7.71
C PRO A 355 -19.15 17.53 8.36
N MET A 356 -18.16 18.27 8.83
CA MET A 356 -16.92 17.77 9.42
C MET A 356 -17.21 17.06 10.75
N MET A 357 -17.67 15.81 10.69
CA MET A 357 -17.80 14.94 11.86
C MET A 357 -16.39 14.56 12.34
N ALA A 358 -15.92 15.32 13.33
CA ALA A 358 -14.69 15.19 14.12
C ALA A 358 -13.75 14.03 13.75
N ALA A 359 -12.87 14.26 12.78
CA ALA A 359 -11.61 13.52 12.69
C ALA A 359 -10.64 14.13 13.73
N GLY A 360 -10.31 13.37 14.77
CA GLY A 360 -9.29 13.76 15.73
C GLY A 360 -7.97 14.04 15.01
N THR A 361 -7.42 15.23 15.22
CA THR A 361 -6.10 15.61 14.72
C THR A 361 -5.05 14.81 15.49
N SER A 362 -4.55 13.71 14.91
CA SER A 362 -3.30 13.09 15.36
C SER A 362 -2.17 14.06 15.03
N GLY A 363 -1.61 14.67 16.06
CA GLY A 363 -0.60 15.72 15.95
C GLY A 363 0.71 15.22 15.36
N ASP A 364 1.16 15.92 14.31
CA ASP A 364 2.57 16.02 13.97
C ASP A 364 3.31 16.64 15.17
N THR A 365 3.94 15.79 15.96
CA THR A 365 4.92 16.23 16.96
C THR A 365 6.30 16.02 16.35
N PRO A 366 7.11 17.08 16.14
CA PRO A 366 8.47 16.90 15.64
C PRO A 366 9.31 16.12 16.67
N PRO A 367 10.29 15.31 16.24
CA PRO A 367 11.12 14.54 17.16
C PRO A 367 11.89 15.48 18.09
N ALA A 368 11.77 15.23 19.39
CA ALA A 368 12.57 15.87 20.40
C ALA A 368 14.05 15.54 20.17
N GLN A 369 14.89 16.57 20.15
CA GLN A 369 16.34 16.43 20.21
C GLN A 369 16.72 15.83 21.58
N VAL A 370 17.34 14.65 21.56
CA VAL A 370 18.27 14.19 22.62
C VAL A 370 19.44 13.50 21.93
#